data_AF-A0A6C0CU83-F1
#
_entry.id   AF-A0A6C0CU83-F1
#
_cell.length_a   1.000
_cell.length_b   1.000
_cell.length_c   1.000
_cell.angle_alpha   90.00
_cell.angle_beta   90.00
_cell.angle_gamma   90.00
#
_symmetry.space_group_name_H-M   'P 1'
#
loop_
_entity.id
_entity.type
_entity.pdbx_description
1 polymer ?
#
loop_
_entity_poly.entity_id
_entity_poly.type
_entity_poly.pdbx_seq_one_letter_code
_entity_poly.pdbx_strand_id
1 'polypeptide(L)'
;MDFKEYDKVYQDLLSEKGRIDIANEGQEKEVLVKKINEFLDLYPKSIPKDKNPNAYFYQLSLKEITRRFIQTAIDIINDLSVVISSKNYVSGTEFRRSLFKIFTKPERRLYVGMWLIFFSFVLYFIDSAA
;
A
#
# COMPACT_ATOMS: atom_id res chain seq x y z
N MET A 1 -27.87 1.24 28.28
CA MET A 1 -28.21 0.31 27.20
C MET A 1 -28.38 -1.06 27.83
N ASP A 2 -29.55 -1.67 27.65
CA ASP A 2 -29.88 -2.99 28.21
C ASP A 2 -29.16 -4.08 27.39
N PHE A 3 -28.68 -5.14 28.05
CA PHE A 3 -27.91 -6.22 27.42
C PHE A 3 -28.69 -6.90 26.28
N LYS A 4 -30.02 -6.97 26.42
CA LYS A 4 -30.93 -7.50 25.37
C LYS A 4 -30.98 -6.65 24.11
N GLU A 5 -30.76 -5.35 24.24
CA GLU A 5 -30.74 -4.41 23.13
C GLU A 5 -29.44 -4.55 22.33
N TYR A 6 -28.32 -4.80 23.02
CA TYR A 6 -27.02 -5.07 22.40
C TYR A 6 -27.03 -6.39 21.61
N ASP A 7 -27.58 -7.46 22.19
CA ASP A 7 -27.63 -8.77 21.54
C ASP A 7 -28.49 -8.73 20.26
N LYS A 8 -29.60 -7.98 20.28
CA LYS A 8 -30.45 -7.79 19.10
C LYS A 8 -29.71 -7.05 17.97
N VAL A 9 -28.99 -5.98 18.28
CA VAL A 9 -28.18 -5.25 17.31
C VAL A 9 -27.04 -6.12 16.76
N TYR A 10 -26.42 -6.94 17.62
CA TYR A 10 -25.36 -7.87 17.21
C TYR A 10 -25.86 -8.96 16.24
N GLN A 11 -27.04 -9.53 16.52
CA GLN A 11 -27.66 -10.53 15.63
C GLN A 11 -28.17 -9.91 14.32
N ASP A 12 -28.72 -8.69 14.34
CA ASP A 12 -29.08 -7.96 13.13
C ASP A 12 -27.85 -7.73 12.24
N LEU A 13 -26.73 -7.30 12.82
CA LEU A 13 -25.47 -7.08 12.10
C LEU A 13 -24.89 -8.37 11.52
N LEU A 14 -25.04 -9.51 12.20
CA LEU A 14 -24.65 -10.82 11.68
C LEU A 14 -25.57 -11.30 10.55
N SER A 15 -26.86 -10.98 10.61
CA SER A 15 -27.82 -11.32 9.55
C SER A 15 -27.64 -10.46 8.29
N GLU A 16 -27.24 -9.19 8.45
CA GLU A 16 -27.12 -8.21 7.37
C GLU A 16 -25.74 -8.25 6.67
N LYS A 17 -24.69 -8.78 7.33
CA LYS A 17 -23.31 -8.81 6.80
C LYS A 17 -22.72 -10.20 6.52
N GLY A 18 -23.52 -11.26 6.41
CA GLY A 18 -22.95 -12.60 6.42
C GLY A 18 -23.66 -13.68 5.63
N ARG A 19 -23.85 -13.51 4.32
CA ARG A 19 -23.74 -14.63 3.36
C ARG A 19 -23.13 -14.14 2.04
N ILE A 20 -21.80 -14.21 1.96
CA ILE A 20 -21.06 -14.31 0.70
C ILE A 20 -21.30 -15.76 0.25
N ASP A 21 -22.19 -15.93 -0.73
CA ASP A 21 -22.45 -17.21 -1.35
C ASP A 21 -21.34 -17.48 -2.38
N ILE A 22 -20.48 -18.47 -2.11
CA ILE A 22 -19.27 -18.82 -2.89
C ILE A 22 -19.64 -19.38 -4.30
N ALA A 23 -20.89 -19.22 -4.73
CA ALA A 23 -21.39 -19.65 -6.03
C ALA A 23 -21.27 -18.58 -7.14
N ASN A 24 -20.94 -17.32 -6.82
CA ASN A 24 -20.98 -16.19 -7.77
C ASN A 24 -19.65 -15.42 -7.90
N GLU A 25 -18.56 -16.13 -8.24
CA GLU A 25 -17.20 -15.56 -8.40
C GLU A 25 -17.07 -14.40 -9.41
N GLY A 26 -18.04 -14.20 -10.31
CA GLY A 26 -18.00 -13.15 -11.34
C GLY A 26 -18.41 -11.76 -10.85
N GLN A 27 -19.53 -11.67 -10.13
CA GLN A 27 -20.13 -10.39 -9.73
C GLN A 27 -19.44 -9.76 -8.52
N GLU A 28 -18.89 -10.57 -7.61
CA GLU A 28 -18.20 -10.06 -6.42
C GLU A 28 -16.87 -9.38 -6.75
N LYS A 29 -16.16 -9.86 -7.78
CA LYS A 29 -14.92 -9.23 -8.26
C LYS A 29 -15.18 -7.82 -8.77
N GLU A 30 -16.27 -7.60 -9.51
CA GLU A 30 -16.64 -6.28 -10.01
C GLU A 30 -17.01 -5.32 -8.88
N VAL A 31 -17.74 -5.79 -7.87
CA VAL A 31 -18.09 -4.99 -6.68
C VAL A 31 -16.85 -4.65 -5.85
N LEU A 32 -15.92 -5.60 -5.69
CA LEU A 32 -14.63 -5.38 -5.01
C LEU A 32 -13.77 -4.37 -5.77
N VAL A 33 -13.61 -4.53 -7.09
CA VAL A 33 -12.86 -3.58 -7.93
C VAL A 33 -13.47 -2.20 -7.87
N LYS A 34 -14.81 -2.10 -7.87
CA LYS A 34 -15.51 -0.82 -7.77
C LYS A 34 -15.28 -0.14 -6.42
N LYS A 35 -15.36 -0.87 -5.31
CA LYS A 35 -15.06 -0.35 -3.97
C LYS A 35 -13.59 0.07 -3.83
N ILE A 36 -12.67 -0.68 -4.44
CA ILE A 36 -11.25 -0.32 -4.48
C ILE A 36 -11.06 0.96 -5.29
N ASN A 37 -11.69 1.09 -6.45
CA ASN A 37 -11.59 2.29 -7.29
C ASN A 37 -12.21 3.51 -6.61
N GLU A 38 -13.39 3.37 -5.98
CA GLU A 38 -14.01 4.44 -5.19
C GLU A 38 -13.11 4.86 -4.03
N PHE A 39 -12.48 3.89 -3.34
CA PHE A 39 -11.50 4.18 -2.30
C PHE A 39 -10.27 4.90 -2.84
N LEU A 40 -9.72 4.49 -3.99
CA LEU A 40 -8.57 5.11 -4.62
C LEU A 40 -8.88 6.52 -5.16
N ASP A 41 -10.11 6.79 -5.60
CA ASP A 41 -10.57 8.10 -6.05
C ASP A 41 -10.74 9.10 -4.89
N LEU A 42 -10.98 8.63 -3.66
CA LEU A 42 -11.01 9.46 -2.45
C LEU A 42 -9.61 9.95 -2.03
N TYR A 43 -8.55 9.30 -2.52
CA TYR A 43 -7.18 9.75 -2.30
C TYR A 43 -6.73 10.66 -3.45
N PRO A 44 -6.02 11.77 -3.15
CA PRO A 44 -5.49 12.63 -4.20
C PRO A 44 -4.60 11.81 -5.14
N LYS A 45 -4.99 11.75 -6.43
CA LYS A 45 -4.31 10.97 -7.50
C LYS A 45 -2.83 11.29 -7.67
N SER A 46 -2.39 12.41 -7.12
CA SER A 46 -0.98 12.71 -6.93
C SER A 46 -0.80 13.37 -5.57
N ILE A 47 0.03 12.77 -4.72
CA ILE A 47 0.67 13.51 -3.65
C ILE A 47 1.53 14.56 -4.37
N PRO A 48 1.38 15.86 -4.10
CA PRO A 48 2.13 16.86 -4.84
C PRO A 48 3.63 16.58 -4.66
N LYS A 49 4.43 16.71 -5.73
CA LYS A 49 5.89 16.53 -5.60
C LYS A 49 6.46 17.58 -4.64
N ASP A 50 7.46 17.19 -3.87
CA ASP A 50 8.03 18.07 -2.86
C ASP A 50 8.57 19.35 -3.47
N LYS A 51 8.33 20.48 -2.78
CA LYS A 51 8.85 21.79 -3.20
C LYS A 51 10.37 21.87 -3.15
N ASN A 52 11.02 21.03 -2.33
CA ASN A 52 12.48 20.98 -2.22
C ASN A 52 12.97 19.53 -2.02
N PRO A 53 13.26 18.80 -3.11
CA PRO A 53 13.71 17.40 -3.05
C PRO A 53 15.07 17.23 -2.35
N ASN A 54 15.85 18.31 -2.22
CA ASN A 54 17.19 18.31 -1.62
C ASN A 54 17.22 18.84 -0.18
N ALA A 55 16.07 19.15 0.41
CA ALA A 55 16.02 19.52 1.82
C ALA A 55 16.53 18.36 2.70
N TYR A 56 17.46 18.65 3.58
CA TYR A 56 18.02 17.65 4.48
C TYR A 56 16.93 17.08 5.38
N PHE A 57 17.00 15.77 5.68
CA PHE A 57 15.97 15.05 6.44
C PHE A 57 15.59 15.73 7.77
N TYR A 58 16.56 16.28 8.50
CA TYR A 58 16.36 16.95 9.79
C TYR A 58 15.67 18.32 9.68
N GLN A 59 15.52 18.87 8.48
CA GLN A 59 14.82 20.13 8.22
C GLN A 59 13.34 19.90 7.87
N LEU A 60 12.93 18.65 7.72
CA LEU A 60 11.57 18.29 7.31
C LEU A 60 10.66 18.20 8.53
N SER A 61 9.44 18.73 8.39
CA SER A 61 8.39 18.48 9.37
C SER A 61 7.97 17.01 9.34
N LEU A 62 7.40 16.51 10.45
CA LEU A 62 6.89 15.13 10.52
C LEU A 62 5.88 14.83 9.40
N LYS A 63 5.04 15.80 9.06
CA LYS A 63 4.09 15.73 7.93
C LYS A 63 4.78 15.50 6.58
N GLU A 64 5.93 16.13 6.39
CA GLU A 64 6.68 16.02 5.14
C GLU A 64 7.45 14.70 5.08
N ILE A 65 7.98 14.22 6.22
CA ILE A 65 8.62 12.91 6.33
C ILE A 65 7.62 11.80 6.00
N THR A 66 6.42 11.81 6.59
CA THR A 66 5.39 10.80 6.32
C THR A 66 4.92 10.85 4.88
N ARG A 67 4.76 12.05 4.32
CA ARG A 67 4.44 12.23 2.91
C ARG A 67 5.49 11.63 1.99
N ARG A 68 6.78 11.90 2.23
CA ARG A 68 7.90 11.34 1.45
C ARG A 68 8.04 9.84 1.62
N PHE A 69 7.77 9.32 2.81
CA PHE A 69 7.72 7.90 3.08
C PHE A 69 6.66 7.19 2.22
N ILE A 70 5.42 7.70 2.21
CA ILE A 70 4.33 7.18 1.39
C ILE A 70 4.64 7.35 -0.11
N GLN A 71 5.13 8.53 -0.52
CA GLN A 71 5.52 8.78 -1.91
C GLN A 71 6.58 7.79 -2.39
N THR A 72 7.56 7.47 -1.54
CA THR A 72 8.59 6.49 -1.87
C THR A 72 8.00 5.11 -2.15
N ALA A 73 6.97 4.67 -1.42
CA ALA A 73 6.28 3.42 -1.72
C ALA A 73 5.56 3.46 -3.07
N ILE A 74 4.80 4.52 -3.35
CA ILE A 74 4.10 4.70 -4.64
C ILE A 74 5.11 4.67 -5.79
N ASP A 75 6.21 5.40 -5.63
CA ASP A 75 7.26 5.49 -6.62
C ASP A 75 7.93 4.13 -6.89
N ILE A 76 8.20 3.34 -5.84
CA ILE A 76 8.74 1.99 -5.97
C ILE A 76 7.75 1.09 -6.71
N ILE A 77 6.47 1.13 -6.36
CA ILE A 77 5.41 0.34 -7.01
C ILE A 77 5.31 0.69 -8.50
N ASN A 78 5.31 1.98 -8.83
CA ASN A 78 5.25 2.45 -10.21
C ASN A 78 6.49 2.03 -11.01
N ASP A 79 7.69 2.25 -10.47
CA ASP A 79 8.93 1.86 -11.14
C ASP A 79 9.00 0.33 -11.32
N LEU A 80 8.53 -0.43 -10.32
CA LEU A 80 8.47 -1.88 -10.37
C LEU A 80 7.47 -2.36 -11.42
N SER A 81 6.31 -1.72 -11.52
CA SER A 81 5.30 -2.01 -12.55
C SER A 81 5.91 -1.86 -13.95
N VAL A 82 6.62 -0.75 -14.21
CA VAL A 82 7.32 -0.52 -15.48
C VAL A 82 8.36 -1.60 -15.76
N VAL A 83 9.20 -1.94 -14.78
CA VAL A 83 10.23 -2.96 -14.96
C VAL A 83 9.63 -4.34 -15.21
N ILE A 84 8.57 -4.71 -14.49
CA ILE A 84 7.85 -5.98 -14.69
C ILE A 84 7.22 -6.04 -16.09
N SER A 85 6.57 -4.98 -16.54
CA SER A 85 6.00 -4.90 -17.90
C SER A 85 7.08 -5.03 -18.98
N SER A 86 8.30 -4.57 -18.71
CA SER A 86 9.43 -4.69 -19.64
C SER A 86 10.13 -6.06 -19.62
N LYS A 87 9.80 -6.97 -18.68
CA LYS A 87 10.54 -8.23 -18.43
C LYS A 87 10.80 -9.06 -19.68
N ASN A 88 9.85 -9.13 -20.61
CA ASN A 88 9.96 -9.94 -21.83
C ASN A 88 10.86 -9.30 -22.92
N TYR A 89 11.24 -8.03 -22.74
CA TYR A 89 11.97 -7.22 -23.71
C TYR A 89 13.42 -6.91 -23.28
N VAL A 90 13.82 -7.33 -22.07
CA VAL A 90 15.18 -7.12 -21.53
C VAL A 90 15.82 -8.43 -21.08
N SER A 91 17.16 -8.47 -21.13
CA SER A 91 17.91 -9.61 -20.63
C SER A 91 17.73 -9.76 -19.11
N GLY A 92 17.88 -10.99 -18.61
CA GLY A 92 17.73 -11.26 -17.17
C GLY A 92 18.70 -10.47 -16.27
N THR A 93 19.87 -10.12 -16.79
CA THR A 93 20.86 -9.27 -16.10
C THR A 93 20.39 -7.82 -16.01
N GLU A 94 19.91 -7.24 -17.11
CA GLU A 94 19.37 -5.88 -17.14
C GLU A 94 18.09 -5.75 -16.31
N PHE A 95 17.24 -6.78 -16.30
CA PHE A 95 16.06 -6.84 -15.44
C PHE A 95 16.45 -6.79 -13.95
N ARG A 96 17.38 -7.63 -13.50
CA ARG A 96 17.88 -7.62 -12.11
C ARG A 96 18.51 -6.28 -11.74
N ARG A 97 19.33 -5.71 -12.64
CA ARG A 97 19.96 -4.40 -12.42
C ARG A 97 18.92 -3.29 -12.28
N SER A 98 17.87 -3.33 -13.10
CA SER A 98 16.77 -2.37 -13.05
C SER A 98 16.00 -2.50 -11.73
N LEU A 99 15.71 -3.72 -11.27
CA LEU A 99 15.10 -3.94 -9.95
C LEU A 99 15.95 -3.35 -8.82
N PHE A 100 17.24 -3.66 -8.76
CA PHE A 100 18.13 -3.10 -7.73
C PHE A 100 18.20 -1.58 -7.79
N LYS A 101 18.22 -1.01 -8.99
CA LYS A 101 18.27 0.43 -9.19
C LYS A 101 17.07 1.15 -8.59
N ILE A 102 15.87 0.56 -8.63
CA ILE A 102 14.64 1.14 -8.05
C ILE A 102 14.83 1.42 -6.56
N PHE A 103 15.35 0.45 -5.82
CA PHE A 103 15.53 0.54 -4.36
C PHE A 103 16.77 1.35 -3.94
N THR A 104 17.75 1.53 -4.84
CA THR A 104 19.05 2.15 -4.51
C THR A 104 19.20 3.59 -4.99
N LYS A 105 18.16 4.19 -5.59
CA LYS A 105 18.16 5.61 -5.99
C LYS A 105 18.54 6.50 -4.80
N PRO A 106 19.50 7.45 -4.96
CA PRO A 106 20.00 8.27 -3.85
C PRO A 106 18.89 9.02 -3.09
N GLU A 107 17.93 9.56 -3.83
CA GLU A 107 16.80 10.33 -3.28
C GLU A 107 15.85 9.53 -2.38
N ARG A 108 15.79 8.20 -2.55
CA ARG A 108 14.84 7.32 -1.83
C ARG A 108 15.53 6.41 -0.82
N ARG A 109 16.87 6.35 -0.81
CA ARG A 109 17.64 5.38 0.00
C ARG A 109 17.29 5.40 1.48
N LEU A 110 17.13 6.60 2.06
CA LEU A 110 16.77 6.74 3.47
C LEU A 110 15.36 6.20 3.74
N TYR A 111 14.39 6.58 2.91
CA TYR A 111 13.00 6.13 3.04
C TYR A 111 12.84 4.63 2.77
N VAL A 112 13.63 4.05 1.84
CA VAL A 112 13.71 2.60 1.63
C VAL A 112 14.20 1.90 2.89
N GLY A 113 15.21 2.45 3.58
CA GLY A 113 15.65 1.94 4.88
C GLY A 113 14.55 1.97 5.94
N MET A 114 13.79 3.06 6.01
CA MET A 114 12.63 3.17 6.91
C MET A 114 11.56 2.11 6.58
N TRP A 115 11.31 1.84 5.28
CA TRP A 115 10.39 0.79 4.84
C TRP A 115 10.85 -0.60 5.28
N LEU A 116 12.14 -0.91 5.16
CA LEU A 116 12.68 -2.20 5.60
C LEU A 116 12.51 -2.41 7.11
N ILE A 117 12.75 -1.36 7.91
CA ILE A 117 12.52 -1.41 9.36
C ILE A 117 11.03 -1.61 9.65
N PHE A 118 10.16 -0.85 8.98
CA PHE A 118 8.71 -0.99 9.11
C PHE A 118 8.23 -2.41 8.77
N PHE A 119 8.67 -2.97 7.64
CA PHE A 119 8.34 -4.34 7.25
C PHE A 119 8.89 -5.38 8.23
N SER A 120 10.07 -5.14 8.82
CA SER A 120 10.59 -6.01 9.88
C SER A 120 9.66 -6.07 11.08
N PHE A 121 9.10 -4.92 11.51
CA PHE A 121 8.09 -4.90 12.57
C PHE A 121 6.81 -5.61 12.15
N VAL A 122 6.32 -5.37 10.93
CA VAL A 122 5.12 -6.06 10.41
C VAL A 122 5.30 -7.57 10.44
N LEU A 123 6.44 -8.09 9.96
CA LEU A 123 6.74 -9.53 9.99
C LEU A 123 6.82 -10.07 11.42
N TYR A 124 7.46 -9.34 12.33
CA TYR A 124 7.52 -9.70 13.75
C TYR A 124 6.14 -9.81 14.39
N PHE A 125 5.24 -8.86 14.11
CA PHE A 125 3.87 -8.90 14.63
C PHE A 125 3.02 -9.99 14.01
N ILE A 126 3.19 -10.29 12.71
CA ILE A 126 2.50 -11.41 12.06
C ILE A 126 2.93 -12.73 12.70
N ASP A 127 4.23 -12.94 12.87
CA ASP A 127 4.78 -14.15 13.47
C ASP A 127 4.39 -14.29 14.95
N SER A 128 4.32 -13.18 15.68
CA SER A 128 3.86 -13.18 17.07
C SER A 128 2.35 -13.39 17.24
N ALA A 129 1.54 -13.16 16.21
CA ALA A 129 0.09 -13.31 16.26
C ALA A 129 -0.40 -14.68 15.75
N ALA A 130 0.48 -15.44 15.07
CA ALA A 130 0.23 -16.80 14.60
C ALA A 130 0.60 -17.84 15.67
#